data_AF-A0A7Y7DI70-F1
#
_entry.id   AF-A0A7Y7DI70-F1
#
_cell.length_a   1.000
_cell.length_b   1.000
_cell.length_c   1.000
_cell.angle_alpha   90.00
_cell.angle_beta   90.00
_cell.angle_gamma   90.00
#
_symmetry.space_group_name_H-M   'P 1'
#
loop_
_entity.id
_entity.type
_entity.pdbx_description
1 polymer ?
#
loop_
_entity_poly.entity_id
_entity_poly.type
_entity_poly.pdbx_seq_one_letter_code
_entity_poly.pdbx_strand_id
1 'polypeptide(L)'
;MSNKLFLKKEKAIISKRIMIALLVLLVSMILAITIVSSLADNLTIDRYLLQGLILSSLIITSIWFIRTKLDKRHPHSIGVGILSQALLKFGLGLGLFLIPITITIITTILFDWATITFNTVTLMPILVSVLAIVLFEAIPEEFIFRGYIYSNLNTIFKRWKASLITIGLFIAFPIIIVQIQRVLGIEVQIGNASAITLKYLITLLLFSLFVQYLRVLTNSIWAGVGFHLFIVFMNRLMGTSKNHLIQLSDVNDETPMQIIFSVLLLIVFIGLLLYPKLKKKSLGWYKYALE
;
A
#
# COMPACT_ATOMS: atom_id res chain seq x y z
N MET A 1 25.59 15.23 -29.41
CA MET A 1 25.74 15.95 -28.13
C MET A 1 24.41 16.45 -27.55
N SER A 2 23.48 16.94 -28.39
CA SER A 2 22.13 17.42 -28.01
C SER A 2 21.28 16.44 -27.17
N ASN A 3 21.22 15.16 -27.56
CA ASN A 3 20.32 14.19 -26.92
C ASN A 3 20.70 13.83 -25.46
N LYS A 4 22.01 13.81 -25.14
CA LYS A 4 22.49 13.56 -23.77
C LYS A 4 22.15 14.71 -22.81
N LEU A 5 22.23 15.96 -23.29
CA LEU A 5 21.93 17.15 -22.50
C LEU A 5 20.42 17.23 -22.20
N PHE A 6 19.59 16.94 -23.21
CA PHE A 6 18.13 16.85 -23.06
C PHE A 6 17.73 15.80 -22.00
N LEU A 7 18.25 14.58 -22.12
CA LEU A 7 18.01 13.50 -21.15
C LEU A 7 18.48 13.86 -19.73
N LYS A 8 19.60 14.58 -19.59
CA LYS A 8 20.08 15.04 -18.28
C LYS A 8 19.10 16.05 -17.66
N LYS A 9 18.57 16.98 -18.45
CA LYS A 9 17.58 17.97 -18.01
C LYS A 9 16.27 17.31 -17.57
N GLU A 10 15.75 16.36 -18.35
CA GLU A 10 14.54 15.62 -17.99
C GLU A 10 14.69 14.80 -16.71
N LYS A 11 15.83 14.11 -16.54
CA LYS A 11 16.14 13.38 -15.30
C LYS A 11 16.16 14.31 -14.09
N ALA A 12 16.76 15.50 -14.21
CA ALA A 12 16.78 16.48 -13.13
C ALA A 12 15.36 16.97 -12.76
N ILE A 13 14.51 17.22 -13.76
CA ILE A 13 13.11 17.61 -13.53
C ILE A 13 12.35 16.50 -12.80
N ILE A 14 12.49 15.25 -13.23
CA ILE A 14 11.80 14.11 -12.61
C ILE A 14 12.33 13.85 -11.20
N SER A 15 13.63 13.96 -10.98
CA SER A 15 14.21 13.90 -9.63
C SER A 15 13.60 14.94 -8.71
N LYS A 16 13.48 16.20 -9.17
CA LYS A 16 12.83 17.28 -8.40
C LYS A 16 11.37 16.95 -8.09
N ARG A 17 10.61 16.42 -9.06
CA ARG A 17 9.22 15.99 -8.84
C ARG A 17 9.10 14.90 -7.78
N ILE A 18 9.99 13.90 -7.81
CA ILE A 18 10.02 12.81 -6.83
C ILE A 18 10.34 13.38 -5.44
N MET A 19 11.34 14.25 -5.33
CA MET A 19 11.68 14.91 -4.06
C MET A 19 10.50 15.72 -3.50
N ILE A 20 9.79 16.47 -4.34
CA ILE A 20 8.58 17.21 -3.94
C ILE A 20 7.50 16.25 -3.43
N ALA A 21 7.27 15.13 -4.11
CA ALA A 21 6.25 14.15 -3.67
C ALA A 21 6.59 13.51 -2.32
N LEU A 22 7.87 13.17 -2.09
CA LEU A 22 8.33 12.65 -0.80
C LEU A 22 8.24 13.71 0.31
N LEU A 23 8.54 14.97 -0.01
CA LEU A 23 8.38 16.08 0.92
C LEU A 23 6.91 16.32 1.28
N VAL A 24 6.02 16.27 0.29
CA VAL A 24 4.56 16.35 0.50
C VAL A 24 4.10 15.24 1.42
N LEU A 25 4.58 14.00 1.23
CA LEU A 25 4.26 12.89 2.12
C LEU A 25 4.70 13.17 3.56
N LEU A 26 5.97 13.52 3.75
CA LEU A 26 6.54 13.82 5.07
C LEU A 26 5.80 14.99 5.77
N VAL A 27 5.63 16.11 5.07
CA VAL A 27 4.98 17.30 5.64
C VAL A 27 3.52 17.02 5.97
N SER A 28 2.80 16.29 5.11
CA SER A 28 1.39 15.95 5.37
C SER A 28 1.26 15.02 6.58
N MET A 29 2.18 14.07 6.76
CA MET A 29 2.21 13.19 7.95
C MET A 29 2.43 14.00 9.23
N ILE A 30 3.42 14.90 9.24
CA ILE A 30 3.70 15.76 10.39
C ILE A 30 2.49 16.64 10.70
N LEU A 31 1.91 17.32 9.70
CA LEU A 31 0.75 18.18 9.88
C LEU A 31 -0.46 17.40 10.40
N ALA A 32 -0.75 16.21 9.84
CA ALA A 32 -1.86 15.39 10.30
C ALA A 32 -1.70 14.98 11.78
N ILE A 33 -0.50 14.56 12.17
CA ILE A 33 -0.20 14.19 13.57
C ILE A 33 -0.36 15.41 14.49
N THR A 34 0.26 16.54 14.14
CA THR A 34 0.24 17.76 14.96
C THR A 34 -1.17 18.34 15.11
N ILE A 35 -1.91 18.50 14.01
CA ILE A 35 -3.29 19.04 14.02
C ILE A 35 -4.17 18.16 14.88
N VAL A 36 -4.08 16.84 14.72
CA VAL A 36 -4.90 15.93 15.54
C VAL A 36 -4.46 15.97 17.00
N SER A 37 -3.16 16.00 17.30
CA SER A 37 -2.72 16.12 18.70
C SER A 37 -3.22 17.39 19.40
N SER A 38 -3.42 18.49 18.67
CA SER A 38 -3.99 19.72 19.23
C SER A 38 -5.52 19.71 19.37
N LEU A 39 -6.22 18.83 18.65
CA LEU A 39 -7.68 18.80 18.59
C LEU A 39 -8.30 17.59 19.31
N ALA A 40 -7.56 16.50 19.44
CA ALA A 40 -8.09 15.19 19.83
C ALA A 40 -8.74 15.18 21.22
N ASP A 41 -8.21 15.95 22.17
CA ASP A 41 -8.76 16.01 23.52
C ASP A 41 -10.18 16.61 23.56
N ASN A 42 -10.59 17.32 22.50
CA ASN A 42 -11.88 18.00 22.39
C ASN A 42 -12.87 17.31 21.42
N LEU A 43 -12.48 16.20 20.78
CA LEU A 43 -13.28 15.55 19.74
C LEU A 43 -13.67 14.12 20.11
N THR A 44 -14.90 13.73 19.77
CA THR A 44 -15.42 12.36 19.94
C THR A 44 -15.04 11.41 18.80
N ILE A 45 -14.35 11.92 17.77
CA ILE A 45 -13.92 11.16 16.60
C ILE A 45 -12.66 10.37 16.95
N ASP A 46 -12.58 9.13 16.47
CA ASP A 46 -11.37 8.31 16.59
C ASP A 46 -10.14 9.04 16.03
N ARG A 47 -9.09 9.11 16.85
CA ARG A 47 -7.86 9.87 16.57
C ARG A 47 -7.19 9.41 15.26
N TYR A 48 -7.12 8.09 15.03
CA TYR A 48 -6.47 7.54 13.85
C TYR A 48 -7.30 7.78 12.59
N LEU A 49 -8.63 7.68 12.68
CA LEU A 49 -9.51 8.02 11.58
C LEU A 49 -9.36 9.50 11.16
N LEU A 50 -9.34 10.43 12.13
CA LEU A 50 -9.15 11.84 11.85
C LEU A 50 -7.78 12.14 11.23
N GLN A 51 -6.72 11.50 11.74
CA GLN A 51 -5.37 11.60 11.15
C GLN A 51 -5.37 11.11 9.71
N GLY A 52 -5.99 9.96 9.44
CA GLY A 52 -6.13 9.40 8.10
C GLY A 52 -6.87 10.34 7.15
N LEU A 53 -7.99 10.91 7.59
CA LEU A 53 -8.77 11.87 6.79
C LEU A 53 -7.94 13.09 6.40
N ILE A 54 -7.24 13.70 7.36
CA ILE A 54 -6.39 14.87 7.10
C ILE A 54 -5.23 14.49 6.18
N LEU A 55 -4.52 13.41 6.46
CA LEU A 55 -3.38 12.95 5.66
C LEU A 55 -3.79 12.66 4.22
N SER A 56 -4.79 11.81 4.01
CA SER A 56 -5.28 11.50 2.65
C SER A 56 -5.75 12.75 1.92
N SER A 57 -6.47 13.66 2.58
CA SER A 57 -6.94 14.91 1.97
C SER A 57 -5.76 15.78 1.52
N LEU A 58 -4.75 15.96 2.36
CA LEU A 58 -3.54 16.72 2.03
C LEU A 58 -2.77 16.10 0.88
N ILE A 59 -2.60 14.77 0.87
CA ILE A 59 -1.88 14.06 -0.20
C ILE A 59 -2.62 14.16 -1.52
N ILE A 60 -3.92 13.83 -1.54
CA ILE A 60 -4.73 13.84 -2.76
C ILE A 60 -4.75 15.25 -3.36
N THR A 61 -5.03 16.27 -2.55
CA THR A 61 -5.08 17.67 -3.01
C THR A 61 -3.73 18.17 -3.49
N SER A 62 -2.65 17.91 -2.75
CA SER A 62 -1.29 18.31 -3.12
C SER A 62 -0.85 17.65 -4.43
N ILE A 63 -1.03 16.35 -4.57
CA ILE A 63 -0.66 15.62 -5.79
C ILE A 63 -1.53 16.04 -6.97
N TRP A 64 -2.83 16.28 -6.75
CA TRP A 64 -3.71 16.81 -7.79
C TRP A 64 -3.24 18.19 -8.26
N PHE A 65 -2.91 19.08 -7.33
CA PHE A 65 -2.40 20.42 -7.62
C PHE A 65 -1.08 20.36 -8.39
N ILE A 66 -0.11 19.57 -7.91
CA ILE A 66 1.18 19.38 -8.57
C ILE A 66 0.96 18.82 -9.99
N ARG A 67 0.08 17.82 -10.14
CA ARG A 67 -0.14 17.18 -11.44
C ARG A 67 -0.80 18.12 -12.46
N THR A 68 -1.77 18.90 -12.02
CA THR A 68 -2.52 19.80 -12.92
C THR A 68 -1.78 21.11 -13.20
N LYS A 69 -1.18 21.72 -12.17
CA LYS A 69 -0.57 23.07 -12.28
C LYS A 69 0.92 23.04 -12.59
N LEU A 70 1.69 22.17 -11.93
CA LEU A 70 3.15 22.11 -12.12
C LEU A 70 3.54 21.18 -13.28
N ASP A 71 2.90 20.02 -13.38
CA ASP A 71 3.19 19.06 -14.44
C ASP A 71 2.44 19.34 -15.74
N LYS A 72 1.36 20.13 -15.69
CA LYS A 72 0.42 20.36 -16.80
C LYS A 72 -0.08 19.06 -17.44
N ARG A 73 -0.38 18.05 -16.61
CA ARG A 73 -0.83 16.71 -17.02
C ARG A 73 -2.16 16.37 -16.38
N HIS A 74 -2.89 15.44 -17.00
CA HIS A 74 -4.19 15.00 -16.48
C HIS A 74 -4.01 14.07 -15.27
N PRO A 75 -4.78 14.24 -14.17
CA PRO A 75 -4.75 13.35 -13.01
C PRO A 75 -4.98 11.87 -13.32
N HIS A 76 -5.86 11.49 -14.26
CA HIS A 76 -6.05 10.07 -14.61
C HIS A 76 -4.78 9.33 -15.05
N SER A 77 -3.76 10.04 -15.53
CA SER A 77 -2.47 9.45 -15.90
C SER A 77 -1.69 8.82 -14.73
N ILE A 78 -2.07 9.08 -13.47
CA ILE A 78 -1.46 8.43 -12.31
C ILE A 78 -2.15 7.09 -11.94
N GLY A 79 -3.18 6.65 -12.68
CA GLY A 79 -3.82 5.35 -12.46
C GLY A 79 -5.03 5.39 -11.51
N VAL A 80 -5.58 6.57 -11.23
CA VAL A 80 -6.82 6.74 -10.45
C VAL A 80 -8.04 6.21 -11.22
N GLY A 81 -8.08 6.38 -12.55
CA GLY A 81 -9.18 5.91 -13.39
C GLY A 81 -10.53 6.57 -13.07
N ILE A 82 -11.63 5.90 -13.44
CA ILE A 82 -13.01 6.26 -13.10
C ILE A 82 -13.50 5.41 -11.92
N LEU A 83 -14.51 5.90 -11.17
CA LEU A 83 -14.96 5.27 -9.93
C LEU A 83 -15.40 3.80 -10.08
N SER A 84 -16.16 3.46 -11.11
CA SER A 84 -16.62 2.08 -11.32
C SER A 84 -15.45 1.10 -11.54
N GLN A 85 -14.45 1.52 -12.31
CA GLN A 85 -13.24 0.74 -12.52
C GLN A 85 -12.38 0.71 -11.24
N ALA A 86 -12.30 1.82 -10.52
CA ALA A 86 -11.58 1.91 -9.24
C ALA A 86 -12.11 0.89 -8.23
N LEU A 87 -13.44 0.83 -8.04
CA LEU A 87 -14.09 -0.12 -7.14
C LEU A 87 -13.84 -1.57 -7.57
N LEU A 88 -13.94 -1.87 -8.87
CA LEU A 88 -13.67 -3.21 -9.39
C LEU A 88 -12.19 -3.61 -9.19
N LYS A 89 -11.25 -2.69 -9.39
CA LYS A 89 -9.82 -2.95 -9.15
C LYS A 89 -9.50 -3.05 -7.66
N PHE A 90 -10.14 -2.25 -6.82
CA PHE A 90 -10.05 -2.38 -5.36
C PHE A 90 -10.54 -3.75 -4.89
N GLY A 91 -11.73 -4.17 -5.33
CA GLY A 91 -12.26 -5.50 -5.02
C GLY A 91 -11.38 -6.63 -5.54
N LEU A 92 -10.76 -6.47 -6.72
CA LEU A 92 -9.76 -7.43 -7.22
C LEU A 92 -8.57 -7.51 -6.26
N GLY A 93 -7.98 -6.38 -5.87
CA GLY A 93 -6.86 -6.33 -4.92
C GLY A 93 -7.19 -7.02 -3.59
N LEU A 94 -8.37 -6.73 -3.04
CA LEU A 94 -8.89 -7.35 -1.82
C LEU A 94 -9.05 -8.87 -1.98
N GLY A 95 -9.67 -9.30 -3.09
CA GLY A 95 -9.98 -10.69 -3.39
C GLY A 95 -8.74 -11.58 -3.53
N LEU A 96 -7.62 -11.02 -4.01
CA LEU A 96 -6.36 -11.77 -4.16
C LEU A 96 -5.82 -12.35 -2.85
N PHE A 97 -6.17 -11.74 -1.73
CA PHE A 97 -5.76 -12.19 -0.41
C PHE A 97 -6.92 -12.80 0.39
N LEU A 98 -8.12 -12.24 0.23
CA LEU A 98 -9.34 -12.76 0.88
C LEU A 98 -9.63 -14.21 0.49
N ILE A 99 -9.41 -14.60 -0.76
CA ILE A 99 -9.65 -16.00 -1.20
C ILE A 99 -8.73 -17.00 -0.48
N PRO A 100 -7.38 -16.83 -0.48
CA PRO A 100 -6.48 -17.68 0.30
C PRO A 100 -6.84 -17.81 1.77
N ILE A 101 -7.19 -16.69 2.44
CA ILE A 101 -7.49 -16.75 3.87
C ILE A 101 -8.83 -17.43 4.15
N THR A 102 -9.86 -17.22 3.31
CA THR A 102 -11.14 -17.91 3.45
C THR A 102 -10.96 -19.42 3.30
N ILE A 103 -10.18 -19.87 2.31
CA ILE A 103 -9.87 -21.29 2.15
C ILE A 103 -9.10 -21.82 3.37
N THR A 104 -8.14 -21.05 3.89
CA THR A 104 -7.38 -21.43 5.10
C THR A 104 -8.29 -21.61 6.29
N ILE A 105 -9.20 -20.66 6.56
CA ILE A 105 -10.21 -20.73 7.63
C ILE A 105 -11.09 -21.97 7.47
N ILE A 106 -11.57 -22.24 6.25
CA ILE A 106 -12.38 -23.44 5.96
C ILE A 106 -11.59 -24.72 6.27
N THR A 107 -10.32 -24.81 5.83
CA THR A 107 -9.49 -25.98 6.11
C THR A 107 -9.18 -26.14 7.60
N THR A 108 -8.96 -25.04 8.33
CA THR A 108 -8.76 -25.07 9.78
C THR A 108 -9.95 -25.70 10.50
N ILE A 109 -11.17 -25.33 10.09
CA ILE A 109 -12.41 -25.91 10.66
C ILE A 109 -12.54 -27.39 10.27
N LEU A 110 -12.29 -27.73 9.00
CA LEU A 110 -12.46 -29.10 8.49
C LEU A 110 -11.50 -30.11 9.11
N PHE A 111 -10.28 -29.69 9.43
CA PHE A 111 -9.23 -30.56 9.99
C PHE A 111 -9.01 -30.38 11.50
N ASP A 112 -9.87 -29.60 12.17
CA ASP A 112 -9.82 -29.36 13.62
C ASP A 112 -8.44 -28.85 14.11
N TRP A 113 -7.81 -27.97 13.33
CA TRP A 113 -6.50 -27.41 13.66
C TRP A 113 -6.58 -26.31 14.73
N ALA A 114 -7.73 -25.64 14.80
CA ALA A 114 -8.05 -24.64 15.80
C ALA A 114 -9.57 -24.46 15.88
N THR A 115 -10.04 -24.13 17.09
CA THR A 115 -11.41 -23.67 17.28
C THR A 115 -11.53 -22.24 16.75
N ILE A 116 -12.47 -22.00 15.84
CA ILE A 116 -12.74 -20.67 15.31
C ILE A 116 -14.01 -20.11 15.96
N THR A 117 -13.87 -19.02 16.69
CA THR A 117 -15.00 -18.29 17.26
C THR A 117 -15.13 -16.92 16.62
N PHE A 118 -16.38 -16.54 16.33
CA PHE A 118 -16.70 -15.18 15.90
C PHE A 118 -17.14 -14.39 17.12
N ASN A 119 -16.27 -13.49 17.58
CA ASN A 119 -16.59 -12.68 18.73
C ASN A 119 -17.66 -11.64 18.39
N THR A 120 -18.56 -11.39 19.34
CA THR A 120 -19.54 -10.30 19.25
C THR A 120 -18.84 -8.97 19.53
N VAL A 121 -17.93 -8.58 18.65
CA VAL A 121 -17.40 -7.21 18.61
C VAL A 121 -18.34 -6.37 17.76
N THR A 122 -18.63 -5.15 18.24
CA THR A 122 -19.43 -4.19 17.47
C THR A 122 -18.79 -3.97 16.10
N LEU A 123 -19.58 -4.05 15.04
CA LEU A 123 -19.10 -3.89 13.65
C LEU A 123 -18.48 -2.49 13.42
N MET A 124 -18.91 -1.49 14.19
CA MET A 124 -18.50 -0.10 14.05
C MET A 124 -16.98 0.12 14.28
N PRO A 125 -16.36 -0.30 15.41
CA PRO A 125 -14.90 -0.28 15.59
C PRO A 125 -14.08 -0.91 14.45
N ILE A 126 -14.59 -2.00 13.87
CA ILE A 126 -13.95 -2.67 12.73
C ILE A 126 -14.01 -1.78 11.48
N LEU A 127 -15.18 -1.23 11.17
CA LEU A 127 -15.36 -0.32 10.04
C LEU A 127 -14.48 0.93 10.20
N VAL A 128 -14.43 1.52 11.40
CA VAL A 128 -13.54 2.66 11.72
C VAL A 128 -12.08 2.29 11.49
N SER A 129 -11.65 1.10 11.94
CA SER A 129 -10.28 0.62 11.74
C SER A 129 -9.93 0.43 10.27
N VAL A 130 -10.85 -0.17 9.49
CA VAL A 130 -10.69 -0.33 8.03
C VAL A 130 -10.53 1.03 7.36
N LEU A 131 -11.42 1.97 7.66
CA LEU A 131 -11.37 3.32 7.10
C LEU A 131 -10.08 4.05 7.49
N ALA A 132 -9.67 3.95 8.75
CA ALA A 132 -8.44 4.55 9.25
C ALA A 132 -7.21 3.99 8.50
N ILE A 133 -7.10 2.67 8.32
CA ILE A 133 -5.99 2.06 7.56
C ILE A 133 -6.01 2.51 6.10
N VAL A 134 -7.17 2.50 5.45
CA VAL A 134 -7.28 2.92 4.05
C VAL A 134 -6.81 4.38 3.90
N LEU A 135 -7.25 5.26 4.79
CA LEU A 135 -7.00 6.69 4.70
C LEU A 135 -5.61 7.10 5.19
N PHE A 136 -5.06 6.42 6.19
CA PHE A 136 -3.76 6.76 6.76
C PHE A 136 -2.60 6.08 6.05
N GLU A 137 -2.78 4.85 5.60
CA GLU A 137 -1.69 4.03 5.04
C GLU A 137 -1.89 3.79 3.54
N ALA A 138 -2.98 3.12 3.17
CA ALA A 138 -3.11 2.58 1.81
C ALA A 138 -3.23 3.67 0.73
N ILE A 139 -4.14 4.64 0.91
CA ILE A 139 -4.34 5.72 -0.06
C ILE A 139 -3.08 6.60 -0.17
N PRO A 140 -2.51 7.15 0.91
CA PRO A 140 -1.33 8.02 0.83
C PRO A 140 -0.15 7.35 0.11
N GLU A 141 0.19 6.12 0.50
CA GLU A 141 1.32 5.42 -0.08
C GLU A 141 1.09 5.04 -1.55
N GLU A 142 -0.08 4.50 -1.89
CA GLU A 142 -0.38 4.12 -3.26
C GLU A 142 -0.48 5.33 -4.20
N PHE A 143 -1.04 6.46 -3.74
CA PHE A 143 -1.09 7.71 -4.52
C PHE A 143 0.31 8.26 -4.79
N ILE A 144 1.19 8.27 -3.79
CA ILE A 144 2.54 8.83 -3.91
C ILE A 144 3.43 7.91 -4.74
N PHE A 145 3.60 6.66 -4.32
CA PHE A 145 4.59 5.77 -4.91
C PHE A 145 4.14 5.20 -6.26
N ARG A 146 2.95 4.58 -6.30
CA ARG A 146 2.44 3.88 -7.50
C ARG A 146 1.68 4.82 -8.43
N GLY A 147 1.11 5.87 -7.86
CA GLY A 147 0.48 6.96 -8.59
C GLY A 147 1.53 7.90 -9.18
N TYR A 148 1.98 8.86 -8.39
CA TYR A 148 2.74 10.00 -8.89
C TYR A 148 4.21 9.67 -9.25
N ILE A 149 4.96 9.04 -8.36
CA ILE A 149 6.39 8.74 -8.54
C ILE A 149 6.58 7.77 -9.70
N TYR A 150 5.92 6.61 -9.66
CA TYR A 150 6.00 5.61 -10.72
C TYR A 150 5.62 6.19 -12.09
N SER A 151 4.50 6.92 -12.17
CA SER A 151 4.02 7.46 -13.45
C SER A 151 4.94 8.53 -14.02
N ASN A 152 5.67 9.29 -13.18
CA ASN A 152 6.71 10.21 -13.66
C ASN A 152 8.00 9.47 -14.05
N LEU A 153 8.45 8.47 -13.30
CA LEU A 153 9.61 7.67 -13.67
C LEU A 153 9.40 6.96 -15.02
N ASN A 154 8.18 6.46 -15.26
CA ASN A 154 7.82 5.75 -16.49
C ASN A 154 7.85 6.62 -17.76
N THR A 155 7.93 7.95 -17.64
CA THR A 155 8.07 8.81 -18.83
C THR A 155 9.49 8.84 -19.38
N ILE A 156 10.50 8.50 -18.58
CA ILE A 156 11.92 8.51 -18.99
C ILE A 156 12.63 7.16 -18.81
N PHE A 157 12.03 6.26 -18.04
CA PHE A 157 12.54 4.92 -17.81
C PHE A 157 11.52 3.90 -18.28
N LYS A 158 12.01 2.80 -18.84
CA LYS A 158 11.20 1.61 -19.16
C LYS A 158 10.46 1.13 -17.91
N ARG A 159 9.27 0.54 -18.07
CA ARG A 159 8.40 0.15 -16.95
C ARG A 159 9.11 -0.65 -15.86
N TRP A 160 10.00 -1.58 -16.23
CA TRP A 160 10.74 -2.38 -15.24
C TRP A 160 11.69 -1.53 -14.40
N LYS A 161 12.44 -0.59 -15.02
CA LYS A 161 13.34 0.33 -14.30
C LYS A 161 12.56 1.27 -13.40
N ALA A 162 11.48 1.86 -13.90
CA ALA A 162 10.60 2.72 -13.11
C ALA A 162 10.05 1.96 -11.89
N SER A 163 9.66 0.70 -12.07
CA SER A 163 9.17 -0.16 -10.99
C SER A 163 10.23 -0.40 -9.91
N LEU A 164 11.46 -0.78 -10.30
CA LEU A 164 12.55 -1.03 -9.36
C LEU A 164 12.93 0.23 -8.56
N ILE A 165 12.96 1.40 -9.21
CA ILE A 165 13.24 2.67 -8.54
C ILE A 165 12.12 3.00 -7.54
N THR A 166 10.85 2.86 -7.94
CA THR A 166 9.71 3.07 -7.02
C THR A 166 9.77 2.13 -5.81
N ILE A 167 10.09 0.84 -6.02
CA ILE A 167 10.27 -0.13 -4.93
C ILE A 167 11.40 0.30 -3.99
N GLY A 168 12.55 0.68 -4.55
CA GLY A 168 13.69 1.16 -3.75
C GLY A 168 13.34 2.39 -2.92
N LEU A 169 12.63 3.36 -3.51
CA LEU A 169 12.16 4.55 -2.79
C LEU A 169 11.16 4.22 -1.69
N PHE A 170 10.25 3.28 -1.94
CA PHE A 170 9.28 2.81 -0.96
C PHE A 170 9.96 2.18 0.26
N ILE A 171 10.98 1.34 0.06
CA ILE A 171 11.74 0.71 1.15
C ILE A 171 12.63 1.73 1.86
N ALA A 172 13.24 2.65 1.12
CA ALA A 172 14.12 3.67 1.68
C ALA A 172 13.37 4.69 2.54
N PHE A 173 12.12 5.00 2.20
CA PHE A 173 11.32 6.00 2.91
C PHE A 173 11.20 5.73 4.42
N PRO A 174 10.69 4.59 4.91
CA PRO A 174 10.62 4.31 6.35
C PRO A 174 12.01 4.28 7.00
N ILE A 175 13.06 3.86 6.30
CA ILE A 175 14.44 3.92 6.80
C ILE A 175 14.84 5.37 7.13
N ILE A 176 14.57 6.29 6.21
CA ILE A 176 14.87 7.71 6.36
C ILE A 176 14.02 8.31 7.50
N ILE A 177 12.72 7.99 7.56
CA ILE A 177 11.81 8.49 8.60
C ILE A 177 12.30 8.11 9.99
N VAL A 178 12.76 6.87 10.19
CA VAL A 178 13.33 6.44 11.49
C VAL A 178 14.56 7.24 11.86
N GLN A 179 15.46 7.51 10.91
CA GLN A 179 16.64 8.31 11.21
C GLN A 179 16.25 9.73 11.58
N ILE A 180 15.26 10.32 10.90
CA ILE A 180 14.72 11.64 11.26
C ILE A 180 14.12 11.62 12.67
N GLN A 181 13.26 10.65 12.99
CA GLN A 181 12.66 10.51 14.32
C GLN A 181 13.74 10.42 15.42
N ARG A 182 14.77 9.58 15.20
CA ARG A 182 15.91 9.45 16.13
C ARG A 182 16.66 10.76 16.35
N VAL A 183 16.97 11.47 15.27
CA VAL A 183 17.68 12.77 15.35
C VAL A 183 16.85 13.82 16.08
N LEU A 184 15.52 13.79 15.90
CA LEU A 184 14.60 14.72 16.56
C LEU A 184 14.21 14.30 17.99
N GLY A 185 14.71 13.17 18.49
CA GLY A 185 14.33 12.64 19.81
C GLY A 185 12.85 12.22 19.91
N ILE A 186 12.20 11.96 18.77
CA ILE A 186 10.82 11.47 18.70
C ILE A 186 10.85 9.94 18.82
N GLU A 187 9.90 9.38 19.56
CA GLU A 187 9.74 7.93 19.64
C GLU A 187 9.58 7.32 18.24
N VAL A 188 10.36 6.27 17.96
CA VAL A 188 10.36 5.64 16.65
C VAL A 188 9.05 4.87 16.46
N GLN A 189 8.27 5.29 15.47
CA GLN A 189 7.01 4.65 15.11
C GLN A 189 6.95 4.46 13.59
N ILE A 190 6.90 3.20 13.15
CA ILE A 190 6.73 2.82 11.73
C ILE A 190 5.60 1.79 11.65
N GLY A 191 4.38 2.24 11.37
CA GLY A 191 3.19 1.38 11.53
C GLY A 191 3.14 0.81 12.95
N ASN A 192 3.12 -0.52 13.09
CA ASN A 192 3.13 -1.21 14.38
C ASN A 192 4.53 -1.64 14.87
N ALA A 193 5.61 -1.18 14.24
CA ALA A 193 6.98 -1.55 14.59
C ALA A 193 7.76 -0.39 15.24
N SER A 194 8.53 -0.71 16.29
CA SER A 194 9.43 0.24 16.99
C SER A 194 10.86 0.25 16.44
N ALA A 195 11.18 -0.67 15.53
CA ALA A 195 12.50 -0.78 14.92
C ALA A 195 12.46 -1.39 13.52
N ILE A 196 13.47 -1.06 12.72
CA ILE A 196 13.70 -1.68 11.41
C ILE A 196 14.43 -3.00 11.63
N THR A 197 13.73 -4.11 11.43
CA THR A 197 14.30 -5.46 11.47
C THR A 197 14.51 -6.01 10.06
N LEU A 198 15.37 -7.03 9.92
CA LEU A 198 15.52 -7.73 8.63
C LEU A 198 14.19 -8.32 8.15
N LYS A 199 13.39 -8.90 9.05
CA LYS A 199 12.05 -9.42 8.76
C LYS A 199 11.14 -8.32 8.19
N TYR A 200 11.16 -7.13 8.78
CA TYR A 200 10.39 -5.97 8.29
C TYR A 200 10.83 -5.55 6.88
N LEU A 201 12.13 -5.47 6.61
CA LEU A 201 12.64 -5.13 5.27
C LEU A 201 12.27 -6.17 4.21
N ILE A 202 12.31 -7.46 4.55
CA ILE A 202 11.86 -8.54 3.67
C ILE A 202 10.37 -8.40 3.38
N THR A 203 9.54 -8.13 4.39
CA THR A 203 8.10 -7.88 4.22
C THR A 203 7.86 -6.68 3.30
N LEU A 204 8.53 -5.55 3.52
CA LEU A 204 8.39 -4.37 2.65
C LEU A 204 8.81 -4.67 1.20
N LEU A 205 9.89 -5.44 1.01
CA LEU A 205 10.35 -5.82 -0.33
C LEU A 205 9.31 -6.69 -1.05
N LEU A 206 8.81 -7.76 -0.41
CA LEU A 206 7.82 -8.65 -1.01
C LEU A 206 6.50 -7.91 -1.27
N PHE A 207 6.03 -7.14 -0.30
CA PHE A 207 4.86 -6.30 -0.42
C PHE A 207 4.98 -5.32 -1.59
N SER A 208 6.09 -4.60 -1.66
CA SER A 208 6.29 -3.56 -2.68
C SER A 208 6.46 -4.14 -4.07
N LEU A 209 7.15 -5.28 -4.24
CA LEU A 209 7.23 -6.03 -5.48
C LEU A 209 5.83 -6.40 -5.98
N PHE A 210 5.00 -6.96 -5.10
CA PHE A 210 3.68 -7.43 -5.48
C PHE A 210 2.74 -6.28 -5.85
N VAL A 211 2.64 -5.25 -5.02
CA VAL A 211 1.77 -4.11 -5.30
C VAL A 211 2.25 -3.33 -6.53
N GLN A 212 3.57 -3.21 -6.74
CA GLN A 212 4.10 -2.61 -7.95
C GLN A 212 3.78 -3.45 -9.20
N TYR A 213 3.79 -4.78 -9.09
CA TYR A 213 3.34 -5.66 -10.18
C TYR A 213 1.84 -5.48 -10.46
N LEU A 214 0.99 -5.39 -9.43
CA LEU A 214 -0.44 -5.09 -9.60
C LEU A 214 -0.67 -3.75 -10.30
N ARG A 215 0.12 -2.72 -9.96
CA ARG A 215 0.08 -1.41 -10.63
C ARG A 215 0.39 -1.52 -12.13
N VAL A 216 1.36 -2.36 -12.51
CA VAL A 216 1.72 -2.60 -13.93
C VAL A 216 0.63 -3.41 -14.63
N LEU A 217 0.14 -4.47 -13.99
CA LEU A 217 -0.83 -5.42 -14.54
C LEU A 217 -2.20 -4.78 -14.78
N THR A 218 -2.66 -3.99 -13.81
CA THR A 218 -4.01 -3.40 -13.83
C THR A 218 -4.06 -1.98 -14.38
N ASN A 219 -2.89 -1.35 -14.53
CA ASN A 219 -2.73 0.08 -14.78
C ASN A 219 -3.52 0.98 -13.80
N SER A 220 -3.75 0.49 -12.57
CA SER A 220 -4.52 1.19 -11.54
C SER A 220 -3.82 1.13 -10.19
N ILE A 221 -3.96 2.18 -9.40
CA ILE A 221 -3.51 2.18 -8.00
C ILE A 221 -4.48 1.41 -7.09
N TRP A 222 -5.75 1.30 -7.46
CA TRP A 222 -6.79 0.76 -6.59
C TRP A 222 -6.65 -0.73 -6.31
N ALA A 223 -6.09 -1.50 -7.25
CA ALA A 223 -5.70 -2.89 -6.98
C ALA A 223 -4.63 -2.99 -5.89
N GLY A 224 -3.69 -2.03 -5.85
CA GLY A 224 -2.73 -1.89 -4.76
C GLY A 224 -3.42 -1.52 -3.46
N VAL A 225 -4.32 -0.53 -3.46
CA VAL A 225 -5.05 -0.07 -2.26
C VAL A 225 -5.84 -1.22 -1.61
N GLY A 226 -6.58 -2.01 -2.41
CA GLY A 226 -7.35 -3.14 -1.90
C GLY A 226 -6.48 -4.25 -1.30
N PHE A 227 -5.36 -4.57 -1.95
CA PHE A 227 -4.41 -5.55 -1.45
C PHE A 227 -3.68 -5.07 -0.18
N HIS A 228 -3.26 -3.80 -0.18
CA HIS A 228 -2.63 -3.13 0.96
C HIS A 228 -3.53 -3.19 2.19
N LEU A 229 -4.79 -2.73 2.05
CA LEU A 229 -5.77 -2.78 3.14
C LEU A 229 -5.80 -4.17 3.78
N PHE A 230 -5.97 -5.21 2.96
CA PHE A 230 -6.19 -6.53 3.52
C PHE A 230 -4.96 -7.06 4.27
N ILE A 231 -3.75 -6.85 3.73
CA ILE A 231 -2.51 -7.26 4.40
C ILE A 231 -2.35 -6.59 5.77
N VAL A 232 -2.61 -5.29 5.86
CA VAL A 232 -2.45 -4.53 7.12
C VAL A 232 -3.58 -4.86 8.10
N PHE A 233 -4.80 -5.03 7.58
CA PHE A 233 -5.98 -5.27 8.38
C PHE A 233 -6.07 -6.70 8.92
N MET A 234 -5.45 -7.70 8.28
CA MET A 234 -5.56 -9.11 8.68
C MET A 234 -5.21 -9.33 10.16
N ASN A 235 -4.12 -8.71 10.64
CA ASN A 235 -3.68 -8.82 12.03
C ASN A 235 -4.63 -8.15 13.04
N ARG A 236 -5.58 -7.32 12.59
CA ARG A 236 -6.66 -6.74 13.40
C ARG A 236 -7.97 -7.52 13.26
N LEU A 237 -8.16 -8.20 12.13
CA LEU A 237 -9.34 -9.01 11.84
C LEU A 237 -9.32 -10.34 12.62
N MET A 238 -8.17 -11.00 12.65
CA MET A 238 -8.05 -12.35 13.19
C MET A 238 -6.78 -12.56 14.02
N GLY A 239 -6.88 -13.41 15.05
CA GLY A 239 -5.77 -13.75 15.93
C GLY A 239 -6.20 -14.58 17.13
N THR A 240 -5.30 -14.81 18.08
CA THR A 240 -5.58 -15.64 19.27
C THR A 240 -6.27 -14.88 20.41
N SER A 241 -6.23 -13.53 20.37
CA SER A 241 -6.86 -12.68 21.38
C SER A 241 -8.37 -12.53 21.15
N LYS A 242 -9.13 -12.45 22.25
CA LYS A 242 -10.59 -12.20 22.29
C LYS A 242 -11.03 -10.87 21.68
N ASN A 243 -10.10 -9.94 21.44
CA ASN A 243 -10.40 -8.64 20.83
C ASN A 243 -10.51 -8.70 19.30
N HIS A 244 -10.15 -9.83 18.67
CA HIS A 244 -10.31 -10.03 17.25
C HIS A 244 -11.74 -10.46 16.91
N LEU A 245 -12.22 -10.08 15.72
CA LEU A 245 -13.50 -10.56 15.20
C LEU A 245 -13.48 -12.08 15.02
N ILE A 246 -12.39 -12.59 14.44
CA ILE A 246 -12.17 -14.02 14.22
C ILE A 246 -11.11 -14.46 15.21
N GLN A 247 -11.52 -15.14 16.27
CA GLN A 247 -10.60 -15.67 17.27
C GLN A 247 -10.27 -17.12 16.97
N LEU A 248 -8.97 -17.43 17.04
CA LEU A 248 -8.43 -18.78 16.98
C LEU A 248 -8.08 -19.21 18.41
N SER A 249 -8.75 -20.25 18.93
CA SER A 249 -8.42 -20.89 20.21
C SER A 249 -8.04 -22.34 20.02
N ASP A 250 -7.47 -22.95 21.06
CA ASP A 250 -7.10 -24.37 21.09
C ASP A 250 -6.20 -24.77 19.90
N VAL A 251 -5.28 -23.88 19.54
CA VAL A 251 -4.34 -24.09 18.44
C VAL A 251 -3.35 -25.18 18.85
N ASN A 252 -3.57 -26.40 18.35
CA ASN A 252 -2.71 -27.54 18.62
C ASN A 252 -1.37 -27.43 17.86
N ASP A 253 -1.44 -27.01 16.60
CA ASP A 253 -0.29 -26.72 15.73
C ASP A 253 -0.70 -25.66 14.69
N GLU A 254 0.00 -24.53 14.65
CA GLU A 254 -0.26 -23.48 13.65
C GLU A 254 0.38 -23.75 12.28
N THR A 255 1.32 -24.70 12.24
CA THR A 255 2.12 -25.01 11.04
C THR A 255 1.26 -25.38 9.85
N PRO A 256 0.23 -26.26 9.95
CA PRO A 256 -0.60 -26.61 8.80
C PRO A 256 -1.36 -25.41 8.23
N MET A 257 -1.89 -24.53 9.10
CA MET A 257 -2.57 -23.30 8.69
C MET A 257 -1.64 -22.36 7.95
N GLN A 258 -0.43 -22.15 8.49
CA GLN A 258 0.57 -21.29 7.86
C GLN A 258 1.04 -21.84 6.51
N ILE A 259 1.23 -23.17 6.40
CA ILE A 259 1.61 -23.84 5.15
C ILE A 259 0.51 -23.68 4.11
N ILE A 260 -0.75 -24.03 4.42
CA ILE A 260 -1.86 -23.89 3.48
C ILE A 260 -1.98 -22.45 2.99
N PHE A 261 -1.98 -21.50 3.93
CA PHE A 261 -2.10 -20.09 3.59
C PHE A 261 -0.97 -19.61 2.68
N SER A 262 0.28 -19.98 3.01
CA SER A 262 1.46 -19.62 2.22
C SER A 262 1.46 -20.25 0.83
N VAL A 263 1.05 -21.52 0.73
CA VAL A 263 0.92 -22.23 -0.55
C VAL A 263 -0.16 -21.59 -1.42
N LEU A 264 -1.32 -21.26 -0.85
CA LEU A 264 -2.40 -20.60 -1.58
C LEU A 264 -1.99 -19.20 -2.07
N LEU A 265 -1.31 -18.41 -1.23
CA LEU A 265 -0.75 -17.13 -1.64
C LEU A 265 0.26 -17.28 -2.77
N LEU A 266 1.15 -18.28 -2.68
CA LEU A 266 2.13 -18.57 -3.72
C LEU A 266 1.45 -18.96 -5.04
N ILE A 267 0.38 -19.76 -4.99
CA ILE A 267 -0.43 -20.12 -6.16
C ILE A 267 -1.06 -18.87 -6.78
N VAL A 268 -1.64 -17.98 -5.98
CA VAL A 268 -2.20 -16.70 -6.48
C VAL A 268 -1.11 -15.86 -7.14
N PHE A 269 0.08 -15.78 -6.53
CA PHE A 269 1.19 -14.98 -7.06
C PHE A 269 1.71 -15.56 -8.38
N ILE A 270 1.94 -16.88 -8.45
CA ILE A 270 2.33 -17.57 -9.69
C ILE A 270 1.24 -17.38 -10.76
N GLY A 271 -0.03 -17.57 -10.39
CA GLY A 271 -1.16 -17.36 -11.29
C GLY A 271 -1.19 -15.94 -11.89
N LEU A 272 -0.95 -14.92 -11.06
CA LEU A 272 -0.86 -13.52 -11.51
C LEU A 272 0.36 -13.24 -12.38
N LEU A 273 1.51 -13.86 -12.11
CA LEU A 273 2.70 -13.74 -12.95
C LEU A 273 2.49 -14.40 -14.32
N LEU A 274 1.76 -15.51 -14.36
CA LEU A 274 1.45 -16.26 -15.58
C LEU A 274 0.26 -15.66 -16.36
N TYR A 275 -0.66 -14.97 -15.70
CA TYR A 275 -1.88 -14.44 -16.31
C TYR A 275 -1.68 -13.67 -17.62
N PRO A 276 -0.69 -12.75 -17.76
CA PRO A 276 -0.45 -12.05 -19.02
C PRO A 276 -0.02 -13.01 -20.14
N LYS A 277 0.81 -14.01 -19.83
CA LYS A 277 1.22 -15.04 -20.80
C LYS A 277 0.02 -15.87 -21.23
N LEU A 278 -0.81 -16.31 -20.28
CA LEU A 278 -2.02 -17.10 -20.54
C LEU A 278 -3.04 -16.34 -21.39
N LYS A 279 -3.17 -15.03 -21.19
CA LYS A 279 -4.06 -14.17 -21.99
C LYS A 279 -3.41 -13.58 -23.24
N LYS A 280 -2.17 -13.99 -23.58
CA LYS A 280 -1.37 -13.43 -24.68
C LYS A 280 -1.30 -11.90 -24.66
N LYS A 281 -1.34 -11.30 -23.46
CA LYS A 281 -1.24 -9.85 -23.24
C LYS A 281 0.19 -9.48 -22.86
N SER A 282 0.78 -8.54 -23.59
CA SER A 282 2.08 -7.98 -23.21
C SER A 282 1.92 -6.96 -22.08
N LEU A 283 2.72 -7.11 -21.02
CA LEU A 283 2.83 -6.11 -19.95
C LEU A 283 3.60 -4.85 -20.40
N GLY A 284 4.22 -4.88 -21.58
CA GLY A 284 4.98 -3.75 -22.10
C GLY A 284 6.17 -3.37 -21.22
N TRP A 285 6.87 -4.33 -20.61
CA TRP A 285 7.97 -4.07 -19.67
C TRP A 285 9.06 -3.13 -20.22
N TYR A 286 9.28 -3.18 -21.54
CA TYR A 286 10.27 -2.37 -22.24
C TYR A 286 9.71 -1.08 -22.84
N LYS A 287 8.40 -0.83 -22.72
CA LYS A 287 7.74 0.40 -23.20
C LYS A 287 7.90 1.55 -22.21
N TYR A 288 7.77 2.77 -22.73
CA TYR A 288 7.59 4.00 -21.96
C TYR A 288 6.09 4.30 -21.78
N ALA A 289 5.74 5.21 -20.88
CA ALA A 289 4.35 5.62 -20.69
C ALA A 289 3.74 6.39 -21.89
N LEU A 290 4.59 6.87 -22.80
CA LEU A 290 4.21 7.69 -23.97
C LEU A 290 4.17 6.88 -25.29
N GLU A 291 4.38 5.56 -25.23
CA GLU A 291 4.32 4.61 -26.36
C GLU A 291 3.12 3.64 -26.26
#